data_AF-A0A1G0Z2J7-F1
#
_entry.id   AF-A0A1G0Z2J7-F1
#
_cell.length_a   1.000
_cell.length_b   1.000
_cell.length_c   1.000
_cell.angle_alpha   90.00
_cell.angle_beta   90.00
_cell.angle_gamma   90.00
#
_symmetry.space_group_name_H-M   'P 1'
#
loop_
_entity.id
_entity.type
_entity.pdbx_description
1 polymer ?
#
loop_
_entity_poly.entity_id
_entity_poly.type
_entity_poly.pdbx_seq_one_letter_code
_entity_poly.pdbx_strand_id
1 'polypeptide(L)'
;MMENLYSALDGILSVLWNLLCRVSSIFLRCLVFTTRLRSTIWERLASVPFLKKPWERLNEILARIDSLWGSPGVENALDRGLDAAARAADFISSSALARRWLFGSALVLWFFAAYPPSYWGPWYRYQSGTASCYGPGFYYKPMANTKIYLHGRYSAAHRTLPLGTSVLVRNQENGKTVLVSVTDRGPFVAERIIDLSMAAAAKIDCHEKGVVEVDLYTRRKH
;
A
#
# COMPACT_ATOMS: atom_id res chain seq x y z
N MET A 1 41.21 10.15 6.06
CA MET A 1 39.92 9.82 6.73
C MET A 1 38.79 9.58 5.74
N MET A 2 38.51 10.54 4.84
CA MET A 2 37.44 10.39 3.84
C MET A 2 37.67 9.27 2.81
N GLU A 3 38.90 9.05 2.36
CA GLU A 3 39.23 7.96 1.42
C GLU A 3 38.94 6.57 2.00
N ASN A 4 39.27 6.36 3.29
CA ASN A 4 38.98 5.12 3.99
C ASN A 4 37.46 4.87 4.12
N LEU A 5 36.69 5.94 4.33
CA LEU A 5 35.23 5.87 4.38
C LEU A 5 34.62 5.49 3.02
N TYR A 6 35.10 6.12 1.94
CA TYR A 6 34.63 5.80 0.58
C TYR A 6 34.96 4.36 0.17
N SER A 7 36.17 3.89 0.50
CA SER A 7 36.59 2.51 0.25
C SER A 7 35.72 1.50 1.01
N ALA A 8 35.44 1.76 2.29
CA ALA A 8 34.56 0.92 3.10
C ALA A 8 33.13 0.89 2.53
N LEU A 9 32.58 2.06 2.15
CA LEU A 9 31.26 2.17 1.53
C LEU A 9 31.19 1.38 0.21
N ASP A 10 32.20 1.52 -0.67
CA ASP A 10 32.25 0.78 -1.94
C ASP A 10 32.28 -0.73 -1.73
N GLY A 11 33.01 -1.19 -0.71
CA GLY A 11 33.01 -2.59 -0.28
C GLY A 11 31.62 -3.07 0.10
N ILE A 12 30.91 -2.31 0.94
CA ILE A 12 29.54 -2.64 1.38
C ILE A 12 28.58 -2.67 0.17
N LEU A 13 28.58 -1.63 -0.67
CA LEU A 13 27.68 -1.55 -1.82
C LEU A 13 27.95 -2.66 -2.85
N SER A 14 29.21 -3.08 -3.00
CA SER A 14 29.58 -4.23 -3.84
C SER A 14 29.00 -5.53 -3.29
N VAL A 15 29.10 -5.78 -1.98
CA VAL A 15 28.50 -6.96 -1.34
C VAL A 15 26.98 -6.96 -1.52
N LEU A 16 26.32 -5.82 -1.32
CA LEU A 16 24.87 -5.67 -1.50
C LEU A 16 24.44 -5.93 -2.95
N TRP A 17 25.19 -5.39 -3.93
CA TRP A 17 24.94 -5.64 -5.35
C TRP A 17 25.06 -7.13 -5.69
N ASN A 18 26.14 -7.79 -5.24
CA ASN A 18 26.36 -9.22 -5.48
C ASN A 18 25.25 -10.07 -4.85
N LEU A 19 24.79 -9.72 -3.65
CA LEU A 19 23.67 -10.39 -3.01
C LEU A 19 22.38 -10.22 -3.83
N LEU A 20 22.09 -9.00 -4.31
CA LEU A 20 20.92 -8.71 -5.14
C LEU A 20 20.94 -9.54 -6.43
N CYS A 21 22.08 -9.62 -7.12
CA CYS A 21 22.23 -10.44 -8.33
C CYS A 21 21.99 -11.93 -8.05
N ARG A 22 22.51 -12.46 -6.93
CA ARG A 22 22.32 -13.87 -6.54
C ARG A 22 20.86 -14.17 -6.22
N VAL A 23 20.21 -13.33 -5.42
CA VAL A 23 18.79 -13.48 -5.08
C VAL A 23 17.92 -13.42 -6.34
N SER A 24 18.22 -12.49 -7.26
CA SER A 24 17.51 -12.36 -8.54
C SER A 24 17.68 -13.62 -9.41
N SER A 25 18.89 -14.18 -9.47
CA SER A 25 19.17 -15.43 -10.20
C SER A 25 18.44 -16.63 -9.62
N ILE A 26 18.42 -16.77 -8.28
CA ILE A 26 17.64 -17.82 -7.60
C ILE A 26 16.15 -17.66 -7.92
N PHE A 27 15.62 -16.45 -7.83
CA PHE A 27 14.23 -16.16 -8.14
C PHE A 27 13.87 -16.55 -9.58
N LEU A 28 14.69 -16.18 -10.57
CA LEU A 28 14.48 -16.57 -11.97
C LEU A 28 14.51 -18.08 -12.17
N ARG A 29 15.45 -18.80 -11.52
CA ARG A 29 15.49 -20.26 -11.56
C ARG A 29 14.24 -20.89 -10.94
N CYS A 30 13.75 -20.34 -9.84
CA CYS A 30 12.49 -20.77 -9.22
C CYS A 30 11.30 -20.54 -10.16
N LEU A 31 11.24 -19.39 -10.84
CA LEU A 31 10.18 -19.09 -11.81
C LEU A 31 10.20 -20.08 -12.98
N VAL A 32 11.38 -20.36 -13.54
CA VAL A 32 11.51 -21.37 -14.60
C VAL A 32 11.11 -22.75 -14.09
N PHE A 33 11.51 -23.14 -12.89
CA PHE A 33 11.09 -24.41 -12.29
C PHE A 33 9.57 -24.50 -12.12
N THR A 34 8.91 -23.46 -11.60
CA THR A 34 7.45 -23.47 -11.42
C THR A 34 6.71 -23.50 -12.76
N THR A 35 7.21 -22.83 -13.80
CA THR A 35 6.62 -22.94 -15.14
C THR A 35 6.68 -24.35 -15.71
N ARG A 36 7.81 -25.07 -15.51
CA ARG A 36 8.00 -26.47 -15.92
C ARG A 36 7.16 -27.44 -15.09
N LEU A 37 7.07 -27.20 -13.78
CA LEU A 37 6.21 -28.00 -12.89
C LEU A 37 4.74 -27.83 -13.31
N ARG A 38 4.32 -26.59 -13.55
CA ARG A 38 2.98 -26.27 -14.04
C ARG A 38 2.69 -26.97 -15.36
N SER A 39 3.59 -26.92 -16.35
CA SER A 39 3.36 -27.58 -17.65
C SER A 39 3.24 -29.08 -17.50
N THR A 40 4.08 -29.69 -16.67
CA THR A 40 4.03 -31.14 -16.40
C THR A 40 2.71 -31.55 -15.75
N ILE A 41 2.24 -30.80 -14.75
CA ILE A 41 0.93 -31.03 -14.12
C ILE A 41 -0.18 -30.84 -15.15
N TRP A 42 -0.08 -29.80 -15.98
CA TRP A 42 -1.06 -29.49 -17.02
C TRP A 42 -1.26 -30.66 -17.99
N GLU A 43 -0.15 -31.22 -18.50
CA GLU A 43 -0.16 -32.38 -19.39
C GLU A 43 -0.76 -33.62 -18.74
N ARG A 44 -0.45 -33.86 -17.45
CA ARG A 44 -1.00 -35.00 -16.70
C ARG A 44 -2.50 -34.87 -16.50
N LEU A 45 -2.99 -33.69 -16.10
CA LEU A 45 -4.43 -33.44 -15.92
C LEU A 45 -5.20 -33.49 -17.24
N ALA A 46 -4.60 -33.01 -18.34
CA ALA A 46 -5.20 -33.07 -19.67
C ALA A 46 -5.53 -34.50 -20.12
N SER A 47 -4.80 -35.50 -19.62
CA SER A 47 -5.01 -36.91 -19.98
C SER A 47 -6.17 -37.59 -19.24
N VAL A 48 -6.79 -36.92 -18.26
CA VAL A 48 -7.89 -37.46 -17.46
C VAL A 48 -9.23 -37.36 -18.25
N PRO A 49 -9.92 -38.47 -18.54
CA PRO A 49 -11.06 -38.49 -19.47
C PRO A 49 -12.21 -37.54 -19.10
N PHE A 50 -12.55 -37.43 -17.82
CA PHE A 50 -13.66 -36.56 -17.37
C PHE A 50 -13.31 -35.06 -17.43
N LEU A 51 -12.02 -34.70 -17.48
CA LEU A 51 -11.55 -33.31 -17.56
C LEU A 51 -11.33 -32.86 -19.01
N LYS A 52 -11.30 -33.77 -19.98
CA LYS A 52 -10.91 -33.48 -21.36
C LYS A 52 -11.66 -32.29 -21.99
N LYS A 53 -12.99 -32.31 -21.96
CA LYS A 53 -13.83 -31.28 -22.59
C LYS A 53 -13.72 -29.88 -21.95
N PRO A 54 -13.79 -29.72 -20.61
CA PRO A 54 -13.53 -28.41 -20.00
C PRO A 54 -12.07 -27.95 -20.21
N TRP A 55 -11.12 -28.89 -20.30
CA TRP A 55 -9.70 -28.58 -20.53
C TRP A 55 -9.41 -28.06 -21.95
N GLU A 56 -10.03 -28.66 -22.97
CA GLU A 56 -9.92 -28.20 -24.37
C GLU A 56 -10.39 -26.74 -24.53
N ARG A 57 -11.54 -26.39 -23.93
CA ARG A 57 -12.04 -25.00 -23.93
C ARG A 57 -11.07 -24.03 -23.27
N LEU A 58 -10.46 -24.44 -22.16
CA LEU A 58 -9.48 -23.62 -21.47
C LEU A 58 -8.20 -23.45 -22.29
N ASN A 59 -7.73 -24.51 -22.95
CA ASN A 59 -6.58 -24.46 -23.88
C ASN A 59 -6.85 -23.50 -25.05
N GLU A 60 -8.06 -23.48 -25.61
CA GLU A 60 -8.41 -22.52 -26.68
C GLU A 60 -8.31 -21.05 -26.20
N ILE A 61 -8.78 -20.76 -24.99
CA ILE A 61 -8.67 -19.42 -24.39
C ILE A 61 -7.20 -19.05 -24.17
N LEU A 62 -6.42 -19.98 -23.60
CA LEU A 62 -5.00 -19.76 -23.35
C LEU A 62 -4.21 -19.60 -24.65
N ALA A 63 -4.52 -20.34 -25.71
CA ALA A 63 -3.89 -20.20 -27.02
C ALA A 63 -4.16 -18.83 -27.65
N ARG A 64 -5.38 -18.27 -27.47
CA ARG A 64 -5.67 -16.89 -27.89
C ARG A 64 -4.83 -15.88 -27.13
N ILE A 65 -4.66 -16.05 -25.82
CA ILE A 65 -3.81 -15.18 -25.01
C ILE A 65 -2.35 -15.31 -25.45
N ASP A 66 -1.87 -16.54 -25.63
CA ASP A 66 -0.50 -16.83 -26.07
C ASP A 66 -0.21 -16.20 -27.43
N SER A 67 -1.16 -16.22 -28.37
CA SER A 67 -1.02 -15.56 -29.68
C SER A 67 -0.86 -14.04 -29.59
N LEU A 68 -1.36 -13.39 -28.53
CA LEU A 68 -1.14 -11.96 -28.29
C LEU A 68 0.28 -11.70 -27.76
N TRP A 69 0.78 -12.57 -26.89
CA TRP A 69 2.13 -12.47 -26.33
C TRP A 69 3.22 -12.84 -27.33
N GLY A 70 2.99 -13.86 -28.16
CA GLY A 70 3.87 -14.29 -29.24
C GLY A 70 3.77 -13.43 -30.50
N SER A 71 3.11 -12.27 -30.43
CA SER A 71 3.11 -11.34 -31.56
C SER A 71 4.52 -10.74 -31.71
N PRO A 72 5.05 -10.60 -32.94
CA PRO A 72 6.41 -10.11 -33.16
C PRO A 72 6.69 -8.75 -32.50
N GLY A 73 5.66 -7.89 -32.36
CA GLY A 73 5.80 -6.61 -31.67
C GLY A 73 6.06 -6.74 -30.16
N VAL A 74 5.38 -7.69 -29.50
CA VAL A 74 5.51 -7.91 -28.06
C VAL A 74 6.81 -8.63 -27.74
N GLU A 75 7.17 -9.68 -28.49
CA GLU A 75 8.44 -10.40 -28.33
C GLU A 75 9.64 -9.45 -28.50
N ASN A 76 9.67 -8.67 -29.58
CA ASN A 76 10.73 -7.68 -29.81
C ASN A 76 10.79 -6.59 -28.71
N ALA A 77 9.66 -6.26 -28.07
CA ALA A 77 9.65 -5.32 -26.95
C ALA A 77 10.24 -5.96 -25.68
N LEU A 78 9.90 -7.22 -25.40
CA LEU A 78 10.42 -7.98 -24.27
C LEU A 78 11.93 -8.19 -24.39
N ASP A 79 12.41 -8.64 -25.55
CA ASP A 79 13.83 -8.89 -25.78
C ASP A 79 14.66 -7.61 -25.62
N ARG A 80 14.21 -6.50 -26.20
CA ARG A 80 14.85 -5.19 -26.00
C ARG A 80 14.88 -4.77 -24.54
N GLY A 81 13.84 -5.07 -23.78
CA GLY A 81 13.76 -4.79 -22.35
C GLY A 81 14.75 -5.63 -21.53
N LEU A 82 14.84 -6.92 -21.81
CA LEU A 82 15.79 -7.83 -21.16
C LEU A 82 17.24 -7.45 -21.48
N ASP A 83 17.52 -7.13 -22.75
CA ASP A 83 18.84 -6.66 -23.19
C ASP A 83 19.23 -5.34 -22.52
N ALA A 84 18.28 -4.40 -22.39
CA ALA A 84 18.52 -3.15 -21.68
C ALA A 84 18.82 -3.37 -20.20
N ALA A 85 18.09 -4.29 -19.55
CA ALA A 85 18.32 -4.66 -18.16
C ALA A 85 19.69 -5.32 -17.95
N ALA A 86 20.10 -6.22 -18.86
CA ALA A 86 21.42 -6.85 -18.82
C ALA A 86 22.54 -5.81 -18.95
N ARG A 87 22.45 -4.89 -19.92
CA ARG A 87 23.42 -3.80 -20.08
C ARG A 87 23.51 -2.90 -18.84
N ALA A 88 22.36 -2.59 -18.23
CA ALA A 88 22.34 -1.81 -17.00
C ALA A 88 23.02 -2.55 -15.84
N ALA A 89 22.77 -3.85 -15.71
CA ALA A 89 23.42 -4.68 -14.70
C ALA A 89 24.95 -4.76 -14.89
N ASP A 90 25.42 -4.87 -16.14
CA ASP A 90 26.85 -4.87 -16.45
C ASP A 90 27.50 -3.52 -16.12
N PHE A 91 26.82 -2.41 -16.42
CA PHE A 91 27.27 -1.07 -16.06
C PHE A 91 27.37 -0.88 -14.53
N ILE A 92 26.36 -1.33 -13.78
CA ILE A 92 26.36 -1.24 -12.31
C ILE A 92 27.45 -2.14 -11.71
N SER A 93 27.68 -3.30 -12.31
CA SER A 93 28.73 -4.22 -11.87
C SER A 93 30.14 -3.63 -12.08
N SER A 94 30.35 -2.92 -13.20
CA SER A 94 31.66 -2.36 -13.55
C SER A 94 31.99 -1.03 -12.87
N SER A 95 31.01 -0.30 -12.31
CA SER A 95 31.22 1.05 -11.76
C SER A 95 30.79 1.20 -10.30
N ALA A 96 31.74 1.60 -9.44
CA ALA A 96 31.45 1.95 -8.03
C ALA A 96 30.51 3.16 -7.93
N LEU A 97 30.71 4.15 -8.81
CA LEU A 97 29.83 5.33 -8.88
C LEU A 97 28.40 4.92 -9.23
N ALA A 98 28.22 4.00 -10.19
CA ALA A 98 26.90 3.50 -10.57
C ALA A 98 26.20 2.80 -9.39
N ARG A 99 26.92 1.98 -8.61
CA ARG A 99 26.37 1.37 -7.38
C ARG A 99 25.94 2.43 -6.36
N ARG A 100 26.77 3.45 -6.13
CA ARG A 100 26.42 4.56 -5.22
C ARG A 100 25.14 5.27 -5.65
N TRP A 101 24.99 5.59 -6.94
CA TRP A 101 23.76 6.21 -7.45
C TRP A 101 22.55 5.29 -7.34
N LEU A 102 22.70 4.00 -7.68
CA LEU A 102 21.61 3.03 -7.55
C LEU A 102 21.12 2.96 -6.10
N PHE A 103 22.02 2.68 -5.14
CA PHE A 103 21.62 2.50 -3.75
C PHE A 103 21.25 3.82 -3.07
N GLY A 104 21.91 4.92 -3.42
CA GLY A 104 21.56 6.25 -2.92
C GLY A 104 20.18 6.70 -3.38
N SER A 105 19.87 6.57 -4.68
CA SER A 105 18.53 6.87 -5.20
C SER A 105 17.47 5.92 -4.67
N ALA A 106 17.77 4.62 -4.56
CA ALA A 106 16.87 3.65 -3.97
C ALA A 106 16.56 3.96 -2.50
N LEU A 107 17.55 4.40 -1.71
CA LEU A 107 17.35 4.81 -0.32
C LEU A 107 16.46 6.06 -0.23
N VAL A 108 16.69 7.06 -1.09
CA VAL A 108 15.85 8.26 -1.15
C VAL A 108 14.41 7.90 -1.51
N LEU A 109 14.22 7.09 -2.56
CA LEU A 109 12.89 6.64 -2.97
C LEU A 109 12.21 5.83 -1.86
N TRP A 110 12.93 4.91 -1.22
CA TRP A 110 12.42 4.14 -0.09
C TRP A 110 12.01 5.05 1.07
N PHE A 111 12.83 6.04 1.42
CA PHE A 111 12.52 7.02 2.45
C PHE A 111 11.20 7.72 2.16
N PHE A 112 11.05 8.30 0.96
CA PHE A 112 9.81 9.03 0.60
C PHE A 112 8.60 8.12 0.38
N ALA A 113 8.79 6.88 -0.06
CA ALA A 113 7.71 5.91 -0.21
C ALA A 113 7.22 5.35 1.13
N ALA A 114 8.13 5.10 2.08
CA ALA A 114 7.82 4.60 3.42
C ALA A 114 7.35 5.71 4.38
N TYR A 115 7.64 6.99 4.08
CA TYR A 115 7.13 8.17 4.79
C TYR A 115 6.05 8.91 3.97
N PRO A 116 4.81 8.39 3.84
CA PRO A 116 3.77 9.15 3.17
C PRO A 116 3.41 10.43 3.96
N PRO A 117 3.23 11.59 3.29
CA PRO A 117 3.08 12.90 3.92
C PRO A 117 1.74 13.13 4.64
N SER A 118 0.76 12.23 4.54
CA SER A 118 -0.57 12.41 5.17
C SER A 118 -0.52 12.50 6.70
N TYR A 119 0.59 12.09 7.31
CA TYR A 119 0.83 12.15 8.75
C TYR A 119 1.90 13.17 9.15
N TRP A 120 2.45 13.95 8.22
CA TRP A 120 3.52 14.92 8.48
C TRP A 120 3.02 16.36 8.41
N GLY A 121 3.68 17.25 9.14
CA GLY A 121 3.35 18.67 9.26
C GLY A 121 2.92 19.07 10.67
N PRO A 122 2.61 20.36 10.90
CA PRO A 122 1.95 20.81 12.13
C PRO A 122 0.47 20.38 12.16
N TRP A 123 -0.12 20.41 13.34
CA TRP A 123 -1.57 20.27 13.54
C TRP A 123 -2.16 21.66 13.73
N TYR A 124 -3.20 22.00 12.98
CA TYR A 124 -3.95 23.25 13.15
C TYR A 124 -5.31 22.94 13.75
N ARG A 125 -5.70 23.70 14.77
CA ARG A 125 -7.05 23.59 15.34
C ARG A 125 -8.04 23.99 14.24
N TYR A 126 -8.96 23.09 13.93
CA TYR A 126 -9.97 23.26 12.88
C TYR A 126 -11.30 23.71 13.48
N GLN A 127 -11.78 22.99 14.50
CA GLN A 127 -13.10 23.22 15.10
C GLN A 127 -13.14 22.66 16.53
N SER A 128 -14.03 23.22 17.35
CA SER A 128 -14.36 22.75 18.71
C SER A 128 -15.86 22.55 18.86
N GLY A 129 -16.26 21.60 19.68
CA GLY A 129 -17.67 21.24 19.92
C GLY A 129 -17.82 19.78 20.33
N THR A 130 -19.04 19.25 20.31
CA THR A 130 -19.30 17.89 20.81
C THR A 130 -19.04 16.80 19.79
N ALA A 131 -18.42 15.71 20.25
CA ALA A 131 -18.34 14.44 19.55
C ALA A 131 -19.40 13.46 20.08
N SER A 132 -19.89 12.58 19.23
CA SER A 132 -20.63 11.39 19.65
C SER A 132 -20.08 10.12 19.00
N CYS A 133 -20.69 8.97 19.27
CA CYS A 133 -20.34 7.71 18.67
C CYS A 133 -21.48 7.13 17.80
N TYR A 134 -21.13 6.35 16.78
CA TYR A 134 -22.14 5.61 16.01
C TYR A 134 -22.89 4.60 16.90
N GLY A 135 -24.21 4.56 16.77
CA GLY A 135 -25.03 3.55 17.43
C GLY A 135 -24.85 2.13 16.85
N PRO A 136 -25.42 1.10 17.51
CA PRO A 136 -25.23 -0.31 17.15
C PRO A 136 -25.79 -0.70 15.76
N GLY A 137 -26.60 0.15 15.12
CA GLY A 137 -27.23 -0.12 13.83
C GLY A 137 -26.43 0.28 12.58
N PHE A 138 -25.20 0.77 12.74
CA PHE A 138 -24.35 1.20 11.60
C PHE A 138 -23.42 0.10 11.09
N TYR A 139 -23.25 -0.99 11.83
CA TYR A 139 -22.36 -2.09 11.45
C TYR A 139 -22.68 -2.64 10.06
N TYR A 140 -21.64 -2.81 9.25
CA TYR A 140 -21.74 -3.40 7.91
C TYR A 140 -22.58 -2.61 6.90
N LYS A 141 -22.94 -1.36 7.21
CA LYS A 141 -23.59 -0.45 6.25
C LYS A 141 -22.55 0.28 5.39
N PRO A 142 -22.90 0.62 4.13
CA PRO A 142 -22.06 1.48 3.30
C PRO A 142 -22.00 2.89 3.89
N MET A 143 -20.80 3.47 3.94
CA MET A 143 -20.56 4.88 4.30
C MET A 143 -20.54 5.76 3.04
N ALA A 144 -20.54 7.08 3.19
CA ALA A 144 -20.45 8.02 2.07
C ALA A 144 -19.22 7.83 1.17
N ASN A 145 -18.14 7.22 1.67
CA ASN A 145 -16.97 6.84 0.86
C ASN A 145 -17.09 5.47 0.17
N THR A 146 -18.31 4.91 0.11
CA THR A 146 -18.67 3.59 -0.42
C THR A 146 -17.99 2.40 0.26
N LYS A 147 -17.18 2.61 1.31
CA LYS A 147 -16.59 1.53 2.10
C LYS A 147 -17.58 1.08 3.18
N ILE A 148 -17.50 -0.19 3.53
CA ILE A 148 -18.30 -0.79 4.59
C ILE A 148 -17.78 -0.29 5.96
N TYR A 149 -18.70 0.17 6.82
CA TYR A 149 -18.36 0.53 8.19
C TYR A 149 -18.00 -0.70 9.02
N LEU A 150 -16.84 -0.64 9.68
CA LEU A 150 -16.33 -1.67 10.58
C LEU A 150 -15.97 -1.02 11.93
N HIS A 151 -16.55 -1.52 13.02
CA HIS A 151 -16.38 -0.95 14.37
C HIS A 151 -14.93 -0.79 14.81
N GLY A 152 -14.05 -1.71 14.39
CA GLY A 152 -12.63 -1.73 14.79
C GLY A 152 -11.74 -0.71 14.07
N ARG A 153 -12.27 0.07 13.11
CA ARG A 153 -11.49 1.08 12.37
C ARG A 153 -11.67 2.45 12.97
N TYR A 154 -10.56 3.16 13.21
CA TYR A 154 -10.57 4.58 13.61
C TYR A 154 -11.06 5.46 12.46
N SER A 155 -12.38 5.61 12.41
CA SER A 155 -13.11 6.35 11.39
C SER A 155 -14.11 7.31 12.03
N ALA A 156 -14.56 8.29 11.25
CA ALA A 156 -15.53 9.27 11.69
C ALA A 156 -16.41 9.81 10.54
N ALA A 157 -17.59 10.31 10.89
CA ALA A 157 -18.42 11.16 10.05
C ALA A 157 -18.11 12.63 10.32
N HIS A 158 -17.98 13.41 9.25
CA HIS A 158 -17.86 14.86 9.32
C HIS A 158 -18.62 15.53 8.16
N ARG A 159 -19.18 16.72 8.40
CA ARG A 159 -20.11 17.39 7.46
C ARG A 159 -19.42 17.84 6.19
N THR A 160 -18.32 18.58 6.35
CA THR A 160 -17.71 19.37 5.26
C THR A 160 -16.31 18.88 4.89
N LEU A 161 -15.52 18.37 5.85
CA LEU A 161 -14.20 17.80 5.56
C LEU A 161 -14.25 16.75 4.43
N PRO A 162 -13.33 16.80 3.47
CA PRO A 162 -13.23 15.81 2.40
C PRO A 162 -13.12 14.38 2.94
N LEU A 163 -13.73 13.43 2.25
CA LEU A 163 -13.56 12.01 2.59
C LEU A 163 -12.07 11.63 2.46
N GLY A 164 -11.58 10.84 3.41
CA GLY A 164 -10.16 10.49 3.54
C GLY A 164 -9.32 11.49 4.34
N THR A 165 -9.90 12.61 4.80
CA THR A 165 -9.18 13.55 5.67
C THR A 165 -8.82 12.90 7.00
N SER A 166 -7.56 13.01 7.41
CA SER A 166 -7.10 12.63 8.74
C SER A 166 -7.38 13.77 9.74
N VAL A 167 -8.08 13.43 10.82
CA VAL A 167 -8.46 14.37 11.89
C VAL A 167 -7.92 13.84 13.21
N LEU A 168 -7.12 14.65 13.90
CA LEU A 168 -6.77 14.39 15.30
C LEU A 168 -7.88 14.96 16.17
N VAL A 169 -8.51 14.08 16.94
CA VAL A 169 -9.59 14.42 17.86
C VAL A 169 -9.01 14.40 19.26
N ARG A 170 -9.15 15.49 20.01
CA ARG A 170 -8.76 15.60 21.41
C ARG A 170 -9.99 15.77 22.27
N ASN A 171 -10.20 14.89 23.24
CA ASN A 171 -11.21 15.10 24.28
C ASN A 171 -10.74 16.19 25.25
N GLN A 172 -11.55 17.24 25.44
CA GLN A 172 -11.20 18.39 26.25
C GLN A 172 -11.18 18.07 27.75
N GLU A 173 -11.96 17.08 28.21
CA GLU A 173 -12.10 16.75 29.62
C GLU A 173 -10.90 15.95 30.17
N ASN A 174 -10.41 14.97 29.41
CA ASN A 174 -9.34 14.06 29.85
C ASN A 174 -8.04 14.23 29.06
N GLY A 175 -8.02 15.08 28.02
CA GLY A 175 -6.86 15.31 27.17
C GLY A 175 -6.48 14.14 26.24
N LYS A 176 -7.22 13.02 26.25
CA LYS A 176 -6.95 11.87 25.39
C LYS A 176 -7.17 12.23 23.92
N THR A 177 -6.38 11.62 23.05
CA THR A 177 -6.45 11.89 21.60
C THR A 177 -6.60 10.62 20.79
N VAL A 178 -7.25 10.75 19.63
CA VAL A 178 -7.34 9.69 18.62
C VAL A 178 -7.25 10.28 17.22
N LEU A 179 -6.52 9.61 16.34
CA LEU A 179 -6.45 9.94 14.92
C LEU A 179 -7.50 9.13 14.16
N VAL A 180 -8.41 9.81 13.47
CA VAL A 180 -9.47 9.18 12.67
C VAL A 180 -9.39 9.62 11.21
N SER A 181 -9.88 8.77 10.31
CA SER A 181 -10.14 9.16 8.91
C SER A 181 -11.62 9.50 8.73
N VAL A 182 -11.92 10.60 8.04
CA VAL A 182 -13.29 10.96 7.66
C VAL A 182 -13.75 10.00 6.56
N THR A 183 -14.67 9.10 6.89
CA THR A 183 -15.18 8.09 5.95
C THR A 183 -16.64 8.28 5.59
N ASP A 184 -17.34 9.13 6.33
CA ASP A 184 -18.77 9.30 6.20
C ASP A 184 -19.22 10.76 6.37
N ARG A 185 -20.51 11.02 6.19
CA ARG A 185 -21.15 12.33 6.32
C ARG A 185 -22.07 12.38 7.54
N GLY A 186 -22.12 13.56 8.15
CA GLY A 186 -22.77 13.80 9.44
C GLY A 186 -21.82 14.57 10.37
N PRO A 187 -22.15 14.79 11.64
CA PRO A 187 -23.44 14.51 12.26
C PRO A 187 -24.54 15.39 11.64
N PHE A 188 -25.81 14.97 11.68
CA PHE A 188 -26.93 15.81 11.22
C PHE A 188 -27.65 16.54 12.37
N VAL A 189 -27.16 16.38 13.60
CA VAL A 189 -27.64 17.10 14.77
C VAL A 189 -26.76 18.32 15.02
N ALA A 190 -27.36 19.51 15.04
CA ALA A 190 -26.68 20.80 14.92
C ALA A 190 -25.47 20.99 15.85
N GLU A 191 -25.56 20.52 17.09
CA GLU A 191 -24.52 20.75 18.10
C GLU A 191 -23.29 19.84 17.96
N ARG A 192 -23.45 18.64 17.38
CA ARG A 192 -22.36 17.66 17.25
C ARG A 192 -21.50 17.97 16.05
N ILE A 193 -20.19 17.99 16.18
CA ILE A 193 -19.25 18.32 15.10
C ILE A 193 -18.63 17.08 14.44
N ILE A 194 -18.59 15.95 15.15
CA ILE A 194 -18.01 14.70 14.63
C ILE A 194 -18.71 13.47 15.25
N ASP A 195 -18.95 12.43 14.44
CA ASP A 195 -19.42 11.14 14.94
C ASP A 195 -18.30 10.11 14.78
N LEU A 196 -17.84 9.54 15.89
CA LEU A 196 -16.72 8.61 15.96
C LEU A 196 -17.19 7.16 15.83
N SER A 197 -16.36 6.35 15.17
CA SER A 197 -16.41 4.89 15.30
C SER A 197 -16.30 4.45 16.76
N MET A 198 -16.89 3.30 17.08
CA MET A 198 -16.86 2.73 18.43
C MET A 198 -15.44 2.57 18.97
N ALA A 199 -14.51 2.07 18.14
CA ALA A 199 -13.10 1.96 18.53
C ALA A 199 -12.45 3.33 18.80
N ALA A 200 -12.75 4.36 18.01
CA ALA A 200 -12.21 5.69 18.24
C ALA A 200 -12.80 6.36 19.49
N ALA A 201 -14.12 6.20 19.69
CA ALA A 201 -14.81 6.71 20.86
C ALA A 201 -14.29 6.06 22.15
N ALA A 202 -14.05 4.75 22.14
CA ALA A 202 -13.45 4.03 23.27
C ALA A 202 -12.03 4.54 23.58
N LYS A 203 -11.25 4.90 22.56
CA LYS A 203 -9.87 5.39 22.75
C LYS A 203 -9.78 6.70 23.54
N ILE A 204 -10.81 7.55 23.46
CA ILE A 204 -10.87 8.86 24.12
C ILE A 204 -11.91 8.93 25.25
N ASP A 205 -12.42 7.78 25.71
CA ASP A 205 -13.49 7.65 26.72
C ASP A 205 -14.80 8.37 26.37
N CYS A 206 -15.10 8.53 25.08
CA CYS A 206 -16.38 9.06 24.62
C CYS A 206 -17.49 7.99 24.69
N HIS A 207 -17.14 6.71 24.56
CA HIS A 207 -18.12 5.63 24.45
C HIS A 207 -19.04 5.50 25.66
N GLU A 208 -18.50 5.58 26.88
CA GLU A 208 -19.28 5.43 28.13
C GLU A 208 -20.14 6.67 28.43
N LYS A 209 -19.68 7.85 28.01
CA LYS A 209 -20.37 9.13 28.24
C LYS A 209 -21.41 9.46 27.16
N GLY A 210 -21.34 8.80 26.00
CA GLY A 210 -22.19 9.03 24.84
C GLY A 210 -21.81 10.28 24.03
N VAL A 211 -21.62 11.42 24.70
CA VAL A 211 -21.22 12.70 24.09
C VAL A 211 -20.12 13.36 24.93
N VAL A 212 -19.11 13.93 24.29
CA VAL A 212 -18.00 14.65 24.96
C VAL A 212 -17.57 15.88 24.17
N GLU A 213 -17.05 16.91 24.85
CA GLU A 213 -16.45 18.07 24.20
C GLU A 213 -15.07 17.72 23.61
N VAL A 214 -14.85 18.08 22.34
CA VAL A 214 -13.61 17.79 21.61
C VAL A 214 -13.05 18.98 20.87
N ASP A 215 -11.75 18.92 20.60
CA ASP A 215 -11.06 19.74 19.62
C ASP A 215 -10.65 18.88 18.43
N LEU A 216 -10.97 19.35 17.22
CA LEU A 216 -10.55 18.75 15.96
C LEU A 216 -9.33 19.49 15.43
N TYR A 217 -8.31 18.73 15.01
CA TYR A 217 -7.15 19.27 14.34
C TYR A 217 -6.97 18.62 12.97
N THR A 218 -6.61 19.44 11.99
CA THR A 218 -6.32 19.02 10.61
C THR A 218 -4.88 19.37 10.24
N ARG A 219 -4.34 18.65 9.25
CA ARG A 219 -3.01 18.94 8.67
C ARG A 219 -3.01 20.16 7.75
N ARG A 220 -4.17 20.49 7.17
CA ARG A 220 -4.36 21.69 6.35
C ARG A 220 -4.95 22.80 7.21
N LYS A 221 -4.49 24.02 6.97
CA LYS A 221 -5.12 25.23 7.49
C LYS A 221 -6.35 25.49 6.63
N HIS A 222 -7.53 25.51 7.26
CA HIS A 222 -8.81 25.82 6.63
C HIS A 222 -9.26 27.22 7.02
#